data_AF-A0AAD4E123-F1
#
_entry.id   AF-A0AAD4E123-F1
#
_cell.length_a   1.000
_cell.length_b   1.000
_cell.length_c   1.000
_cell.angle_alpha   90.00
_cell.angle_beta   90.00
_cell.angle_gamma   90.00
#
_symmetry.space_group_name_H-M   'P 1'
#
loop_
_entity.id
_entity.type
_entity.pdbx_description
1 polymer ?
#
loop_
_entity_poly.entity_id
_entity_poly.type
_entity_poly.pdbx_seq_one_letter_code
_entity_poly.pdbx_strand_id
1 'polypeptide(L)'
;MDSDASSVSSNSEPEHELSVFERIREHLDSFSYSDVAYEVKRETKLTRALDNLACSPFVSFKSPVETVTCKLLVKGEDAGTWMNPDVSVLQKHATPSPFGRGAETVLDPTYRNGTELKAYQLAFSLQGEGTQYRQFVSEVEDKLQTTMFVGRNVSLKLYKLAIYGEGGHFDWHRDSTHSDAHHGTVLVALNTEWERGELMLRHQGVATIVNMHPTKHSEELQPVVVAFYTDTEHKVMPVTKGTRLVLQYDVELAEQVSRSWIQLPSYTPMQQAFLRHQYVASHINTYPNLDQKLVQAVIDEIRELHNEGITVVAFPLPHLYRKASVKKKYLKGTDSALFDALENHFNVVLHPVLIRANEDGDHSDCVERFFAHKYQPSEENEEEPSSSRAKRQWGRVFKNASFYLPRACAILQLSLPNGAHFGNDADVSGEARYYGAGMFVEPKREE
;
A
#
# COMPACT_ATOMS: atom_id res chain seq x y z
N MET A 1 -56.80 5.96 2.81
CA MET A 1 -55.39 6.39 2.70
C MET A 1 -54.64 5.60 3.74
N ASP A 2 -54.40 4.34 3.42
CA ASP A 2 -53.49 3.45 4.13
C ASP A 2 -52.87 2.63 3.01
N SER A 3 -51.56 2.71 2.86
CA SER A 3 -50.81 1.82 1.98
C SER A 3 -49.60 1.35 2.76
N ASP A 4 -49.69 0.06 3.08
CA ASP A 4 -48.76 -0.76 3.83
C ASP A 4 -47.29 -0.56 3.46
N ALA A 5 -46.49 -0.53 4.52
CA ALA A 5 -45.07 -0.83 4.51
C ALA A 5 -44.89 -2.34 4.32
N SER A 6 -44.43 -2.76 3.13
CA SER A 6 -43.72 -4.03 2.97
C SER A 6 -42.86 -4.04 1.69
N SER A 7 -41.73 -4.74 1.78
CA SER A 7 -40.64 -4.89 0.79
C SER A 7 -39.73 -3.66 0.70
N VAL A 8 -38.41 -3.77 0.90
CA VAL A 8 -37.53 -4.67 0.15
C VAL A 8 -36.47 -5.31 1.06
N SER A 9 -36.46 -6.63 1.04
CA SER A 9 -35.31 -7.45 1.40
C SER A 9 -34.20 -7.26 0.37
N SER A 10 -32.98 -7.05 0.83
CA SER A 10 -31.80 -7.53 0.10
C SER A 10 -30.86 -8.21 1.08
N ASN A 11 -31.22 -9.42 1.48
CA ASN A 11 -30.21 -10.45 1.74
C ASN A 11 -29.50 -10.69 0.40
N SER A 12 -28.55 -9.83 0.05
CA SER A 12 -27.53 -10.22 -0.92
C SER A 12 -26.61 -11.15 -0.14
N GLU A 13 -26.70 -12.45 -0.41
CA GLU A 13 -25.67 -13.39 0.01
C GLU A 13 -24.29 -12.82 -0.37
N PRO A 14 -23.26 -12.99 0.47
CA PRO A 14 -21.92 -12.54 0.13
C PRO A 14 -21.53 -13.16 -1.22
N GLU A 15 -21.15 -12.32 -2.15
CA GLU A 15 -20.80 -12.75 -3.51
C GLU A 15 -19.68 -13.78 -3.44
N HIS A 16 -19.89 -14.93 -4.09
CA HIS A 16 -18.97 -16.05 -4.05
C HIS A 16 -17.61 -15.65 -4.64
N GLU A 17 -16.50 -16.04 -3.97
CA GLU A 17 -15.14 -15.62 -4.33
C GLU A 17 -14.77 -15.92 -5.80
N LEU A 18 -15.29 -17.02 -6.34
CA LEU A 18 -15.10 -17.38 -7.76
C LEU A 18 -15.76 -16.38 -8.72
N SER A 19 -16.91 -15.81 -8.37
CA SER A 19 -17.62 -14.82 -9.20
C SER A 19 -16.92 -13.45 -9.17
N VAL A 20 -16.27 -13.12 -8.05
CA VAL A 20 -15.39 -11.95 -7.96
C VAL A 20 -14.15 -12.16 -8.83
N PHE A 21 -13.53 -13.34 -8.74
CA PHE A 21 -12.38 -13.70 -9.57
C PHE A 21 -12.70 -13.69 -11.07
N GLU A 22 -13.80 -14.30 -11.49
CA GLU A 22 -14.21 -14.32 -12.91
C GLU A 22 -14.42 -12.92 -13.46
N ARG A 23 -15.08 -12.03 -12.72
CA ARG A 23 -15.28 -10.63 -13.12
C ARG A 23 -13.96 -9.86 -13.21
N ILE A 24 -13.04 -10.05 -12.27
CA ILE A 24 -11.72 -9.40 -12.28
C ILE A 24 -10.90 -9.91 -13.46
N ARG A 25 -10.94 -11.21 -13.74
CA ARG A 25 -10.29 -11.79 -14.91
C ARG A 25 -10.88 -11.26 -16.21
N GLU A 26 -12.20 -11.23 -16.34
CA GLU A 26 -12.89 -10.64 -17.50
C GLU A 26 -12.55 -9.16 -17.69
N HIS A 27 -12.44 -8.41 -16.58
CA HIS A 27 -11.99 -7.03 -16.61
C HIS A 27 -10.51 -6.89 -17.01
N LEU A 28 -9.62 -7.72 -16.45
CA LEU A 28 -8.23 -7.82 -16.89
C LEU A 28 -8.12 -8.20 -18.38
N ASP A 29 -9.09 -8.97 -18.90
CA ASP A 29 -9.22 -9.28 -20.33
C ASP A 29 -9.77 -8.15 -21.19
N SER A 30 -10.45 -7.18 -20.60
CA SER A 30 -11.02 -6.03 -21.31
C SER A 30 -10.00 -4.91 -21.61
N PHE A 31 -8.90 -4.86 -20.87
CA PHE A 31 -7.90 -3.81 -21.04
C PHE A 31 -7.10 -3.94 -22.34
N SER A 32 -6.72 -2.78 -22.90
CA SER A 32 -5.78 -2.70 -24.00
C SER A 32 -4.35 -2.89 -23.51
N TYR A 33 -3.59 -3.76 -24.19
CA TYR A 33 -2.20 -4.06 -23.88
C TYR A 33 -1.39 -4.04 -25.15
N SER A 34 -0.07 -3.94 -25.00
CA SER A 34 0.82 -4.11 -26.15
C SER A 34 0.59 -5.46 -26.83
N ASP A 35 0.39 -5.44 -28.16
CA ASP A 35 0.34 -6.62 -29.05
C ASP A 35 1.64 -7.45 -29.03
N VAL A 36 2.69 -6.90 -28.40
CA VAL A 36 3.99 -7.51 -28.20
C VAL A 36 4.23 -7.72 -26.71
N ALA A 37 4.60 -8.94 -26.32
CA ALA A 37 4.83 -9.32 -24.92
C ALA A 37 6.32 -9.46 -24.60
N TYR A 38 6.65 -9.38 -23.31
CA TYR A 38 7.95 -9.79 -22.79
C TYR A 38 7.88 -11.23 -22.30
N GLU A 39 8.85 -12.05 -22.70
CA GLU A 39 9.02 -13.38 -22.15
C GLU A 39 9.40 -13.28 -20.66
N VAL A 40 8.65 -13.98 -19.80
CA VAL A 40 8.93 -13.98 -18.37
C VAL A 40 9.97 -15.03 -18.02
N LYS A 41 11.07 -14.59 -17.41
CA LYS A 41 12.12 -15.44 -16.86
C LYS A 41 12.01 -15.49 -15.34
N ARG A 42 12.12 -16.70 -14.78
CA ARG A 42 12.08 -16.99 -13.33
C ARG A 42 13.35 -17.71 -12.92
N GLU A 43 13.65 -17.68 -11.63
CA GLU A 43 14.77 -18.42 -11.01
C GLU A 43 16.17 -18.10 -11.57
N THR A 44 16.34 -16.92 -12.17
CA THR A 44 17.63 -16.38 -12.63
C THR A 44 18.43 -15.76 -11.48
N LYS A 45 19.72 -15.48 -11.71
CA LYS A 45 20.56 -14.70 -10.77
C LYS A 45 19.89 -13.35 -10.42
N LEU A 46 19.38 -12.62 -11.42
CA LEU A 46 18.67 -11.36 -11.21
C LEU A 46 17.44 -11.52 -10.31
N THR A 47 16.59 -12.51 -10.58
CA THR A 47 15.38 -12.72 -9.76
C THR A 47 15.71 -13.06 -8.30
N ARG A 48 16.79 -13.81 -8.05
CA ARG A 48 17.27 -14.10 -6.69
C ARG A 48 17.86 -12.87 -6.01
N ALA A 49 18.56 -12.01 -6.75
CA ALA A 49 19.06 -10.74 -6.23
C ALA A 49 17.89 -9.81 -5.85
N LEU A 50 16.85 -9.75 -6.68
CA LEU A 50 15.62 -9.00 -6.41
C LEU A 50 14.83 -9.57 -5.22
N ASP A 51 14.72 -10.90 -5.07
CA ASP A 51 14.07 -11.55 -3.92
C ASP A 51 14.73 -11.18 -2.58
N ASN A 52 16.03 -10.88 -2.59
CA ASN A 52 16.76 -10.45 -1.40
C ASN A 52 16.58 -8.96 -1.08
N LEU A 53 16.01 -8.16 -1.99
CA LEU A 53 15.62 -6.78 -1.72
C LEU A 53 14.31 -6.77 -0.95
N ALA A 54 14.40 -7.07 0.34
CA ALA A 54 13.23 -7.00 1.21
C ALA A 54 12.69 -5.56 1.31
N CYS A 55 11.36 -5.48 1.41
CA CYS A 55 10.63 -4.22 1.54
C CYS A 55 9.67 -4.34 2.72
N SER A 56 9.77 -3.43 3.68
CA SER A 56 8.73 -3.32 4.71
C SER A 56 7.59 -2.45 4.18
N PRO A 57 6.34 -2.94 4.17
CA PRO A 57 5.19 -2.15 3.73
C PRO A 57 4.70 -1.18 4.81
N PHE A 58 5.30 -1.26 6.00
CA PHE A 58 4.95 -0.48 7.16
C PHE A 58 6.17 -0.13 8.02
N VAL A 59 5.98 0.82 8.91
CA VAL A 59 6.93 1.21 9.95
C VAL A 59 6.17 1.31 11.27
N SER A 60 6.85 0.98 12.37
CA SER A 60 6.30 1.11 13.72
C SER A 60 7.36 1.67 14.63
N PHE A 61 7.04 2.76 15.32
CA PHE A 61 7.96 3.45 16.22
C PHE A 61 7.20 4.08 17.38
N LYS A 62 7.91 4.31 18.48
CA LYS A 62 7.37 5.08 19.61
C LYS A 62 7.31 6.56 19.22
N SER A 63 6.34 7.29 19.75
CA SER A 63 6.28 8.74 19.60
C SER A 63 7.65 9.37 19.86
N PRO A 64 8.17 10.17 18.91
CA PRO A 64 9.43 10.89 19.09
C PRO A 64 9.31 11.99 20.16
N VAL A 65 8.09 12.46 20.45
CA VAL A 65 7.81 13.39 21.55
C VAL A 65 7.77 12.63 22.88
N GLU A 66 8.60 13.06 23.85
CA GLU A 66 8.69 12.49 25.20
C GLU A 66 7.35 12.54 25.96
N THR A 67 6.74 13.73 26.05
CA THR A 67 5.44 13.96 26.69
C THR A 67 4.35 14.27 25.65
N VAL A 68 3.33 13.41 25.54
CA VAL A 68 2.12 13.70 24.74
C VAL A 68 0.96 14.03 25.69
N THR A 69 0.74 15.31 25.97
CA THR A 69 -0.39 15.77 26.82
C THR A 69 -1.57 16.32 26.02
N CYS A 70 -1.71 15.89 24.77
CA CYS A 70 -2.74 16.39 23.86
C CYS A 70 -4.14 16.19 24.45
N LYS A 71 -4.78 17.30 24.88
CA LYS A 71 -6.18 17.28 25.32
C LYS A 71 -7.08 16.94 24.15
N LEU A 72 -8.14 16.20 24.43
CA LEU A 72 -9.12 15.75 23.46
C LEU A 72 -10.48 16.39 23.75
N LEU A 73 -11.06 17.02 22.75
CA LEU A 73 -12.42 17.53 22.77
C LEU A 73 -13.22 16.83 21.67
N VAL A 74 -14.46 16.46 21.98
CA VAL A 74 -15.41 15.96 20.98
C VAL A 74 -16.63 16.86 20.95
N LYS A 75 -16.86 17.53 19.81
CA LYS A 75 -17.91 18.55 19.64
C LYS A 75 -17.92 19.61 20.76
N GLY A 76 -16.74 19.97 21.27
CA GLY A 76 -16.55 20.95 22.35
C GLY A 76 -16.67 20.39 23.78
N GLU A 77 -17.07 19.13 23.95
CA GLU A 77 -17.10 18.44 25.26
C GLU A 77 -15.71 17.88 25.60
N ASP A 78 -15.27 18.03 26.85
CA ASP A 78 -13.99 17.51 27.34
C ASP A 78 -14.00 15.98 27.35
N ALA A 79 -13.09 15.38 26.58
CA ALA A 79 -12.94 13.93 26.46
C ALA A 79 -11.57 13.47 26.98
N GLY A 80 -10.95 14.24 27.89
CA GLY A 80 -9.69 13.87 28.54
C GLY A 80 -8.47 14.20 27.68
N THR A 81 -7.47 13.32 27.68
CA THR A 81 -6.22 13.47 26.91
C THR A 81 -5.90 12.21 26.12
N TRP A 82 -4.93 12.27 25.21
CA TRP A 82 -4.47 11.07 24.49
C TRP A 82 -3.97 9.96 25.44
N MET A 83 -3.42 10.34 26.59
CA MET A 83 -2.86 9.41 27.58
C MET A 83 -3.83 9.06 28.71
N ASN A 84 -4.98 9.72 28.78
CA ASN A 84 -6.07 9.41 29.70
C ASN A 84 -7.40 9.86 29.08
N PRO A 85 -7.87 9.17 28.02
CA PRO A 85 -9.08 9.56 27.29
C PRO A 85 -10.34 9.14 28.05
N ASP A 86 -11.37 9.98 28.01
CA ASP A 86 -12.69 9.62 28.53
C ASP A 86 -13.47 8.85 27.45
N VAL A 87 -13.41 7.52 27.56
CA VAL A 87 -14.08 6.60 26.63
C VAL A 87 -15.59 6.82 26.61
N SER A 88 -16.21 7.15 27.74
CA SER A 88 -17.67 7.31 27.82
C SER A 88 -18.13 8.53 27.04
N VAL A 89 -17.42 9.65 27.17
CA VAL A 89 -17.69 10.87 26.41
C VAL A 89 -17.47 10.64 24.91
N LEU A 90 -16.40 9.94 24.52
CA LEU A 90 -16.15 9.63 23.10
C LEU A 90 -17.24 8.73 22.51
N GLN A 91 -17.60 7.66 23.22
CA GLN A 91 -18.60 6.69 22.76
C GLN A 91 -19.99 7.34 22.62
N LYS A 92 -20.35 8.27 23.52
CA LYS A 92 -21.59 9.04 23.48
C LYS A 92 -21.79 9.79 22.16
N HIS A 93 -20.71 10.25 21.53
CA HIS A 93 -20.76 11.03 20.29
C HIS A 93 -20.46 10.23 19.02
N ALA A 94 -19.99 8.99 19.18
CA ALA A 94 -19.56 8.14 18.09
C ALA A 94 -20.74 7.58 17.30
N THR A 95 -20.52 7.32 16.01
CA THR A 95 -21.49 6.67 15.13
C THR A 95 -20.97 5.31 14.69
N PRO A 96 -21.83 4.34 14.30
CA PRO A 96 -21.38 3.11 13.67
C PRO A 96 -20.39 3.40 12.53
N SER A 97 -19.37 2.56 12.41
CA SER A 97 -18.27 2.76 11.48
C SER A 97 -18.49 1.95 10.21
N PRO A 98 -18.97 2.55 9.11
CA PRO A 98 -19.22 1.82 7.88
C PRO A 98 -17.92 1.54 7.12
N PHE A 99 -17.97 0.61 6.18
CA PHE A 99 -16.86 0.34 5.27
C PHE A 99 -17.34 0.38 3.82
N GLY A 100 -16.43 0.66 2.88
CA GLY A 100 -16.77 0.64 1.46
C GLY A 100 -16.97 -0.79 0.98
N ARG A 101 -17.78 -1.05 -0.04
CA ARG A 101 -17.81 -2.32 -0.76
C ARG A 101 -17.99 -1.97 -2.23
N GLY A 102 -16.86 -1.71 -2.88
CA GLY A 102 -16.84 -1.00 -4.15
C GLY A 102 -17.36 0.43 -4.01
N ALA A 103 -18.45 0.76 -4.72
CA ALA A 103 -19.07 2.08 -4.64
C ALA A 103 -20.10 2.19 -3.50
N GLU A 104 -20.47 1.08 -2.87
CA GLU A 104 -21.42 1.08 -1.75
C GLU A 104 -20.71 1.40 -0.44
N THR A 105 -21.44 2.04 0.48
CA THR A 105 -21.03 2.15 1.88
C THR A 105 -21.92 1.24 2.70
N VAL A 106 -21.34 0.23 3.33
CA VAL A 106 -22.05 -0.88 3.98
C VAL A 106 -21.83 -0.86 5.49
N LEU A 107 -22.87 -1.24 6.22
CA LEU A 107 -22.84 -1.53 7.65
C LEU A 107 -23.10 -3.03 7.83
N ASP A 108 -22.04 -3.81 7.95
CA ASP A 108 -22.10 -5.25 8.24
C ASP A 108 -21.22 -5.55 9.47
N PRO A 109 -21.83 -5.77 10.65
CA PRO A 109 -21.13 -6.08 11.88
C PRO A 109 -20.32 -7.39 11.86
N THR A 110 -20.55 -8.29 10.88
CA THR A 110 -19.75 -9.52 10.74
C THR A 110 -18.40 -9.30 10.06
N TYR A 111 -18.30 -8.22 9.28
CA TYR A 111 -17.06 -7.80 8.62
C TYR A 111 -16.38 -6.65 9.38
N ARG A 112 -17.18 -5.69 9.87
CA ARG A 112 -16.70 -4.57 10.67
C ARG A 112 -17.67 -4.24 11.80
N ASN A 113 -17.25 -4.51 13.02
CA ASN A 113 -17.94 -4.09 14.22
C ASN A 113 -17.13 -3.00 14.94
N GLY A 114 -17.60 -1.76 14.90
CA GLY A 114 -16.95 -0.65 15.60
C GLY A 114 -17.69 0.66 15.39
N THR A 115 -17.30 1.67 16.15
CA THR A 115 -17.80 3.04 16.00
C THR A 115 -16.66 3.99 15.64
N GLU A 116 -17.00 5.19 15.16
CA GLU A 116 -16.01 6.20 14.79
C GLU A 116 -16.49 7.61 15.12
N LEU A 117 -15.51 8.51 15.26
CA LEU A 117 -15.68 9.95 15.29
C LEU A 117 -14.91 10.56 14.11
N LYS A 118 -15.58 11.40 13.31
CA LYS A 118 -14.95 12.07 12.17
C LYS A 118 -14.02 13.19 12.65
N ALA A 119 -12.97 13.50 11.88
CA ALA A 119 -12.00 14.53 12.23
C ALA A 119 -12.62 15.89 12.61
N TYR A 120 -13.65 16.35 11.90
CA TYR A 120 -14.30 17.64 12.19
C TYR A 120 -15.06 17.67 13.53
N GLN A 121 -15.32 16.50 14.13
CA GLN A 121 -15.93 16.39 15.45
C GLN A 121 -14.89 16.44 16.56
N LEU A 122 -13.61 16.28 16.23
CA LEU A 122 -12.50 16.23 17.16
C LEU A 122 -11.76 17.57 17.15
N ALA A 123 -11.40 18.03 18.34
CA ALA A 123 -10.44 19.11 18.49
C ALA A 123 -9.39 18.68 19.52
N PHE A 124 -8.16 19.11 19.31
CA PHE A 124 -7.10 18.93 20.29
C PHE A 124 -6.78 20.29 20.88
N SER A 125 -6.70 20.43 22.21
CA SER A 125 -6.34 21.74 22.77
C SER A 125 -4.96 22.13 22.25
N LEU A 126 -4.80 23.40 21.86
CA LEU A 126 -3.62 23.90 21.15
C LEU A 126 -3.62 23.52 19.64
N GLN A 127 -4.68 23.84 18.90
CA GLN A 127 -4.55 23.91 17.44
C GLN A 127 -3.90 25.25 17.08
N GLY A 128 -2.61 25.22 16.73
CA GLY A 128 -1.81 26.40 16.38
C GLY A 128 -0.34 26.04 16.12
N GLU A 129 0.44 26.97 15.57
CA GLU A 129 1.89 26.82 15.49
C GLU A 129 2.50 26.77 16.91
N GLY A 130 3.51 25.91 17.13
CA GLY A 130 4.19 25.77 18.42
C GLY A 130 3.50 24.90 19.47
N THR A 131 2.55 24.05 19.05
CA THR A 131 1.73 23.24 19.96
C THR A 131 2.20 21.79 20.01
N GLN A 132 2.00 21.08 21.13
CA GLN A 132 2.45 19.68 21.28
C GLN A 132 1.87 18.75 20.20
N TYR A 133 0.61 18.98 19.79
CA TYR A 133 0.01 18.24 18.68
C TYR A 133 0.72 18.51 17.36
N ARG A 134 1.01 19.79 17.03
CA ARG A 134 1.73 20.11 15.79
C ARG A 134 3.16 19.59 15.80
N GLN A 135 3.83 19.62 16.96
CA GLN A 135 5.16 19.03 17.12
C GLN A 135 5.10 17.51 16.88
N PHE A 136 4.16 16.80 17.51
CA PHE A 136 3.94 15.38 17.26
C PHE A 136 3.73 15.08 15.78
N VAL A 137 2.82 15.81 15.12
CA VAL A 137 2.55 15.64 13.69
C VAL A 137 3.81 15.89 12.86
N SER A 138 4.56 16.97 13.12
CA SER A 138 5.78 17.31 12.38
C SER A 138 6.86 16.24 12.53
N GLU A 139 7.06 15.71 13.74
CA GLU A 139 8.07 14.68 13.97
C GLU A 139 7.68 13.34 13.33
N VAL A 140 6.38 13.00 13.30
CA VAL A 140 5.89 11.85 12.55
C VAL A 140 6.07 12.08 11.04
N GLU A 141 5.74 13.27 10.52
CA GLU A 141 5.98 13.65 9.12
C GLU A 141 7.46 13.46 8.77
N ASP A 142 8.39 14.02 9.55
CA ASP A 142 9.84 13.86 9.35
C ASP A 142 10.28 12.40 9.38
N LYS A 143 9.70 11.60 10.30
CA LYS A 143 9.97 10.16 10.36
C LYS A 143 9.51 9.43 9.12
N LEU A 144 8.35 9.78 8.57
CA LEU A 144 7.85 9.18 7.33
C LEU A 144 8.64 9.62 6.10
N GLN A 145 9.07 10.89 6.05
CA GLN A 145 9.92 11.43 4.98
C GLN A 145 11.31 10.78 4.93
N THR A 146 11.76 10.17 6.03
CA THR A 146 13.03 9.46 6.11
C THR A 146 12.92 7.95 5.97
N THR A 147 11.71 7.40 6.15
CA THR A 147 11.52 5.95 6.20
C THR A 147 10.70 5.38 5.05
N MET A 148 9.45 5.85 4.88
CA MET A 148 8.51 5.33 3.88
C MET A 148 8.52 6.16 2.59
N PHE A 149 8.53 7.48 2.72
CA PHE A 149 8.36 8.41 1.61
C PHE A 149 9.63 9.23 1.40
N VAL A 150 10.70 8.51 1.13
CA VAL A 150 12.04 9.07 1.15
C VAL A 150 12.22 10.19 0.13
N GLY A 151 12.66 11.36 0.59
CA GLY A 151 12.87 12.54 -0.27
C GLY A 151 11.57 13.17 -0.76
N ARG A 152 10.45 12.96 -0.06
CA ARG A 152 9.14 13.50 -0.40
C ARG A 152 8.68 14.44 0.69
N ASN A 153 7.87 15.43 0.30
CA ASN A 153 7.08 16.18 1.28
C ASN A 153 5.87 15.34 1.67
N VAL A 154 5.77 15.07 2.97
CA VAL A 154 4.66 14.35 3.59
C VAL A 154 3.85 15.34 4.43
N SER A 155 2.53 15.27 4.33
CA SER A 155 1.60 15.91 5.25
C SER A 155 0.65 14.88 5.85
N LEU A 156 0.36 15.01 7.15
CA LEU A 156 -0.64 14.20 7.83
C LEU A 156 -1.95 14.96 7.98
N LYS A 157 -3.04 14.31 7.57
CA LYS A 157 -4.39 14.83 7.72
C LYS A 157 -5.19 13.90 8.62
N LEU A 158 -5.65 14.40 9.77
CA LEU A 158 -6.53 13.63 10.65
C LEU A 158 -7.79 13.24 9.87
N TYR A 159 -8.08 11.94 9.84
CA TYR A 159 -9.25 11.40 9.16
C TYR A 159 -10.37 11.08 10.16
N LYS A 160 -10.07 10.27 11.18
CA LYS A 160 -11.04 9.86 12.20
C LYS A 160 -10.39 9.29 13.46
N LEU A 161 -11.19 9.12 14.51
CA LEU A 161 -10.91 8.21 15.62
C LEU A 161 -11.76 6.95 15.43
N ALA A 162 -11.12 5.80 15.33
CA ALA A 162 -11.79 4.50 15.33
C ALA A 162 -11.88 3.94 16.76
N ILE A 163 -13.04 3.39 17.11
CA ILE A 163 -13.37 2.92 18.45
C ILE A 163 -13.87 1.49 18.36
N TYR A 164 -13.19 0.58 19.06
CA TYR A 164 -13.55 -0.84 19.13
C TYR A 164 -13.70 -1.26 20.58
N GLY A 165 -14.95 -1.43 21.04
CA GLY A 165 -15.27 -2.07 22.32
C GLY A 165 -15.20 -3.60 22.22
N GLU A 166 -15.72 -4.31 23.22
CA GLU A 166 -15.80 -5.77 23.22
C GLU A 166 -16.52 -6.33 21.99
N GLY A 167 -15.93 -7.35 21.36
CA GLY A 167 -16.38 -7.92 20.08
C GLY A 167 -16.09 -7.05 18.85
N GLY A 168 -15.58 -5.82 19.06
CA GLY A 168 -15.21 -4.91 17.99
C GLY A 168 -14.03 -5.42 17.18
N HIS A 169 -14.15 -5.37 15.85
CA HIS A 169 -13.16 -5.89 14.91
C HIS A 169 -13.34 -5.25 13.52
N PHE A 170 -12.37 -5.49 12.63
CA PHE A 170 -12.49 -5.16 11.21
C PHE A 170 -11.67 -6.17 10.42
N ASP A 171 -12.32 -6.99 9.59
CA ASP A 171 -11.66 -8.05 8.82
C ASP A 171 -10.71 -7.51 7.74
N TRP A 172 -9.97 -8.39 7.06
CA TRP A 172 -8.96 -8.03 6.07
C TRP A 172 -9.50 -7.07 4.99
N HIS A 173 -8.90 -5.87 4.95
CA HIS A 173 -9.22 -4.83 3.98
C HIS A 173 -7.98 -4.01 3.63
N ARG A 174 -8.10 -3.16 2.61
CA ARG A 174 -7.19 -2.06 2.31
C ARG A 174 -7.91 -0.74 2.57
N ASP A 175 -7.14 0.32 2.78
CA ASP A 175 -7.73 1.65 2.96
C ASP A 175 -8.22 2.19 1.63
N SER A 176 -9.47 2.66 1.61
CA SER A 176 -9.97 3.44 0.49
C SER A 176 -9.22 4.77 0.42
N THR A 177 -8.74 5.14 -0.77
CA THR A 177 -8.03 6.42 -0.93
C THR A 177 -9.00 7.59 -0.95
N HIS A 178 -8.71 8.63 -0.18
CA HIS A 178 -9.56 9.83 -0.06
C HIS A 178 -9.16 10.97 -1.01
N SER A 179 -7.98 10.85 -1.63
CA SER A 179 -7.45 11.80 -2.62
C SER A 179 -6.36 11.11 -3.46
N ASP A 180 -5.99 11.70 -4.59
CA ASP A 180 -4.83 11.26 -5.37
C ASP A 180 -3.52 11.41 -4.59
N ALA A 181 -3.48 12.35 -3.64
CA ALA A 181 -2.35 12.58 -2.76
C ALA A 181 -2.27 11.58 -1.61
N HIS A 182 -3.34 10.83 -1.27
CA HIS A 182 -3.34 9.86 -0.18
C HIS A 182 -2.53 8.60 -0.58
N HIS A 183 -1.37 8.38 0.06
CA HIS A 183 -0.43 7.30 -0.26
C HIS A 183 -0.13 6.33 0.91
N GLY A 184 -0.52 6.67 2.12
CA GLY A 184 -0.41 5.78 3.27
C GLY A 184 -1.31 6.22 4.41
N THR A 185 -1.36 5.40 5.46
CA THR A 185 -2.13 5.65 6.67
C THR A 185 -1.19 5.65 7.86
N VAL A 186 -1.42 6.56 8.81
CA VAL A 186 -0.81 6.54 10.14
C VAL A 186 -1.89 6.23 11.18
N LEU A 187 -1.59 5.27 12.04
CA LEU A 187 -2.39 4.91 13.20
C LEU A 187 -1.66 5.26 14.49
N VAL A 188 -2.36 5.92 15.41
CA VAL A 188 -1.86 6.29 16.73
C VAL A 188 -2.86 5.81 17.78
N ALA A 189 -2.47 4.87 18.62
CA ALA A 189 -3.35 4.38 19.69
C ALA A 189 -3.34 5.32 20.88
N LEU A 190 -4.54 5.62 21.41
CA LEU A 190 -4.70 6.33 22.66
C LEU A 190 -4.58 5.37 23.85
N ASN A 191 -4.18 5.88 25.01
CA ASN A 191 -3.93 5.07 26.20
C ASN A 191 -5.23 4.63 26.86
N THR A 192 -5.73 3.50 26.40
CA THR A 192 -6.90 2.80 26.95
C THR A 192 -6.50 1.38 27.29
N GLU A 193 -7.23 0.76 28.21
CA GLU A 193 -7.09 -0.66 28.46
C GLU A 193 -7.93 -1.43 27.44
N TRP A 194 -7.28 -2.35 26.72
CA TRP A 194 -7.96 -3.35 25.90
C TRP A 194 -7.17 -4.66 25.93
N GLU A 195 -7.86 -5.78 25.74
CA GLU A 195 -7.25 -7.10 25.56
C GLU A 195 -7.55 -7.61 24.14
N ARG A 196 -6.57 -8.28 23.53
CA ARG A 196 -6.59 -8.68 22.11
C ARG A 196 -6.66 -7.44 21.21
N GLY A 197 -7.51 -7.39 20.19
CA GLY A 197 -7.62 -6.18 19.37
C GLY A 197 -6.38 -5.86 18.53
N GLU A 198 -5.52 -6.84 18.29
CA GLU A 198 -4.24 -6.63 17.62
C GLU A 198 -4.42 -6.14 16.19
N LEU A 199 -3.52 -5.24 15.75
CA LEU A 199 -3.43 -4.85 14.34
C LEU A 199 -2.63 -5.92 13.61
N MET A 200 -3.23 -6.53 12.59
CA MET A 200 -2.55 -7.40 11.65
C MET A 200 -2.29 -6.65 10.35
N LEU A 201 -1.07 -6.75 9.83
CA LEU A 201 -0.67 -6.20 8.54
C LEU A 201 -0.21 -7.35 7.64
N ARG A 202 -0.65 -7.38 6.38
CA ARG A 202 -0.29 -8.40 5.40
C ARG A 202 0.25 -7.77 4.13
N HIS A 203 1.39 -8.31 3.68
CA HIS A 203 2.03 -7.90 2.43
C HIS A 203 2.75 -9.08 1.81
N GLN A 204 2.61 -9.24 0.50
CA GLN A 204 3.16 -10.38 -0.25
C GLN A 204 2.80 -11.75 0.37
N GLY A 205 1.59 -11.86 0.92
CA GLY A 205 1.09 -13.09 1.57
C GLY A 205 1.61 -13.34 2.99
N VAL A 206 2.54 -12.53 3.49
CA VAL A 206 3.07 -12.64 4.86
C VAL A 206 2.29 -11.70 5.78
N ALA A 207 1.67 -12.26 6.82
CA ALA A 207 0.97 -11.49 7.85
C ALA A 207 1.85 -11.33 9.09
N THR A 208 1.82 -10.13 9.68
CA THR A 208 2.50 -9.81 10.95
C THR A 208 1.55 -9.12 11.91
N ILE A 209 1.84 -9.25 13.20
CA ILE A 209 1.08 -8.63 14.28
C ILE A 209 1.86 -7.44 14.82
N VAL A 210 1.20 -6.29 14.90
CA VAL A 210 1.77 -5.06 15.48
C VAL A 210 1.04 -4.74 16.77
N ASN A 211 1.80 -4.72 17.87
CA ASN A 211 1.29 -4.27 19.15
C ASN A 211 1.26 -2.74 19.18
N MET A 212 0.07 -2.17 19.32
CA MET A 212 -0.16 -0.73 19.37
C MET A 212 -0.34 -0.17 20.78
N HIS A 213 -0.25 -0.99 21.84
CA HIS A 213 -0.35 -0.48 23.21
C HIS A 213 0.71 0.59 23.45
N PRO A 214 0.34 1.76 23.99
CA PRO A 214 1.32 2.75 24.43
C PRO A 214 2.35 2.10 25.34
N THR A 215 3.63 2.40 25.10
CA THR A 215 4.74 1.76 25.78
C THR A 215 5.45 2.76 26.68
N LYS A 216 6.01 2.27 27.79
CA LYS A 216 6.86 3.11 28.63
C LYS A 216 8.18 3.41 27.92
N HIS A 217 8.61 4.65 28.02
CA HIS A 217 9.95 5.09 27.70
C HIS A 217 10.40 5.99 28.85
N SER A 218 11.37 5.52 29.64
CA SER A 218 11.63 6.08 30.98
C SER A 218 10.37 5.98 31.87
N GLU A 219 10.07 7.02 32.66
CA GLU A 219 8.90 7.11 33.56
C GLU A 219 7.58 7.47 32.85
N GLU A 220 7.61 7.77 31.54
CA GLU A 220 6.46 8.26 30.80
C GLU A 220 5.93 7.24 29.77
N LEU A 221 4.62 7.24 29.57
CA LEU A 221 3.97 6.45 28.53
C LEU A 221 3.95 7.23 27.21
N GLN A 222 4.35 6.56 26.12
CA GLN A 222 4.35 7.13 24.78
C GLN A 222 3.43 6.33 23.86
N PRO A 223 2.65 6.99 22.98
CA PRO A 223 1.87 6.29 21.99
C PRO A 223 2.78 5.58 20.98
N VAL A 224 2.33 4.42 20.51
CA VAL A 224 2.97 3.72 19.39
C VAL A 224 2.33 4.23 18.10
N VAL A 225 3.19 4.65 17.17
CA VAL A 225 2.82 5.10 15.84
C VAL A 225 3.10 3.97 14.87
N VAL A 226 2.09 3.59 14.10
CA VAL A 226 2.21 2.61 13.01
C VAL A 226 1.82 3.30 11.72
N ALA A 227 2.64 3.19 10.69
CA ALA A 227 2.31 3.73 9.37
C ALA A 227 2.50 2.67 8.29
N PHE A 228 1.61 2.62 7.31
CA PHE A 228 1.64 1.65 6.21
C PHE A 228 1.12 2.26 4.91
N TYR A 229 1.53 1.73 3.76
CA TYR A 229 1.05 2.22 2.46
C TYR A 229 -0.41 1.80 2.23
N THR A 230 -1.15 2.57 1.42
CA THR A 230 -2.59 2.30 1.17
C THR A 230 -2.87 0.94 0.53
N ASP A 231 -1.89 0.33 -0.16
CA ASP A 231 -2.01 -1.03 -0.72
C ASP A 231 -1.77 -2.15 0.30
N THR A 232 -1.47 -1.80 1.57
CA THR A 232 -1.21 -2.77 2.63
C THR A 232 -2.53 -3.31 3.17
N GLU A 233 -2.72 -4.63 3.06
CA GLU A 233 -3.87 -5.27 3.67
C GLU A 233 -3.73 -5.28 5.19
N HIS A 234 -4.81 -5.00 5.89
CA HIS A 234 -4.79 -4.95 7.33
C HIS A 234 -6.12 -5.39 7.95
N LYS A 235 -6.04 -5.82 9.21
CA LYS A 235 -7.14 -6.35 9.99
C LYS A 235 -7.00 -5.93 11.45
N VAL A 236 -8.13 -5.67 12.09
CA VAL A 236 -8.22 -5.50 13.55
C VAL A 236 -8.84 -6.77 14.12
N MET A 237 -8.09 -7.49 14.94
CA MET A 237 -8.60 -8.67 15.63
C MET A 237 -9.72 -8.30 16.61
N PRO A 238 -10.63 -9.23 16.96
CA PRO A 238 -11.65 -8.94 17.96
C PRO A 238 -11.05 -8.51 19.29
N VAL A 239 -11.52 -7.38 19.80
CA VAL A 239 -11.25 -6.94 21.18
C VAL A 239 -12.06 -7.84 22.12
N THR A 240 -11.41 -8.46 23.10
CA THR A 240 -12.09 -9.36 24.06
C THR A 240 -12.50 -8.66 25.34
N LYS A 241 -11.85 -7.54 25.67
CA LYS A 241 -12.13 -6.75 26.87
C LYS A 241 -11.67 -5.31 26.68
N GLY A 242 -12.38 -4.37 27.30
CA GLY A 242 -12.00 -2.96 27.30
C GLY A 242 -12.36 -2.25 25.99
N THR A 243 -11.63 -1.19 25.65
CA THR A 243 -11.93 -0.39 24.45
C THR A 243 -10.65 0.10 23.79
N ARG A 244 -10.46 -0.25 22.52
CA ARG A 244 -9.34 0.19 21.70
C ARG A 244 -9.70 1.48 20.97
N LEU A 245 -8.95 2.55 21.23
CA LEU A 245 -9.08 3.86 20.59
C LEU A 245 -7.87 4.15 19.69
N VAL A 246 -8.10 4.41 18.40
CA VAL A 246 -7.01 4.68 17.44
C VAL A 246 -7.35 5.86 16.55
N LEU A 247 -6.49 6.88 16.60
CA LEU A 247 -6.52 7.98 15.63
C LEU A 247 -5.93 7.50 14.31
N GLN A 248 -6.63 7.79 13.22
CA GLN A 248 -6.22 7.48 11.86
C GLN A 248 -5.96 8.79 11.10
N TYR A 249 -4.81 8.88 10.47
CA TYR A 249 -4.40 9.99 9.61
C TYR A 249 -4.11 9.49 8.21
N ASP A 250 -4.55 10.25 7.21
CA ASP A 250 -4.11 10.07 5.83
C ASP A 250 -2.73 10.69 5.68
N VAL A 251 -1.84 9.97 5.00
CA VAL A 251 -0.53 10.46 4.57
C VAL A 251 -0.66 10.99 3.15
N GLU A 252 -0.60 12.32 3.02
CA GLU A 252 -0.67 13.00 1.74
C GLU A 252 0.72 13.41 1.25
N LEU A 253 1.03 13.12 -0.03
CA LEU A 253 2.28 13.56 -0.65
C LEU A 253 2.08 14.83 -1.46
N ALA A 254 2.85 15.88 -1.17
CA ALA A 254 2.82 17.09 -1.96
C ALA A 254 3.50 16.90 -3.33
N GLU A 255 3.13 17.74 -4.30
CA GLU A 255 3.76 17.72 -5.62
C GLU A 255 5.22 18.18 -5.61
N GLN A 256 5.55 19.12 -4.71
CA GLN A 256 6.91 19.64 -4.55
C GLN A 256 7.74 18.72 -3.65
N VAL A 257 8.97 18.41 -4.06
CA VAL A 257 9.98 17.73 -3.23
C VAL A 257 10.47 18.70 -2.14
N SER A 258 10.68 18.24 -0.90
CA SER A 258 11.25 19.13 0.12
C SER A 258 12.65 19.58 -0.29
N ARG A 259 12.89 20.88 -0.15
CA ARG A 259 14.23 21.48 -0.24
C ARG A 259 15.06 21.28 1.04
N SER A 260 14.49 20.80 2.15
CA SER A 260 15.26 20.51 3.37
C SER A 260 15.96 19.14 3.32
N TRP A 261 15.42 18.20 2.54
CA TRP A 261 16.04 16.91 2.21
C TRP A 261 16.94 16.98 0.96
N ILE A 262 17.38 18.18 0.57
CA ILE A 262 18.36 18.36 -0.50
C ILE A 262 19.50 17.38 -0.22
N GLN A 263 19.67 16.47 -1.19
CA GLN A 263 20.91 15.78 -1.51
C GLN A 263 22.05 16.40 -0.72
N LEU A 264 22.57 15.72 0.30
CA LEU A 264 23.83 16.15 0.88
C LEU A 264 24.80 16.20 -0.32
N PRO A 265 25.24 17.39 -0.79
CA PRO A 265 25.78 17.54 -2.15
C PRO A 265 27.06 16.72 -2.38
N SER A 266 27.64 16.23 -1.28
CA SER A 266 28.82 15.39 -1.20
C SER A 266 28.58 13.89 -1.41
N TYR A 267 27.33 13.41 -1.48
CA TYR A 267 27.02 11.98 -1.56
C TYR A 267 26.42 11.58 -2.90
N THR A 268 26.97 10.51 -3.49
CA THR A 268 26.39 9.88 -4.68
C THR A 268 24.98 9.35 -4.38
N PRO A 269 24.10 9.20 -5.39
CA PRO A 269 22.75 8.67 -5.13
C PRO A 269 22.77 7.27 -4.51
N MET A 270 23.78 6.44 -4.79
CA MET A 270 24.00 5.16 -4.11
C MET A 270 24.32 5.33 -2.61
N GLN A 271 25.17 6.29 -2.25
CA GLN A 271 25.45 6.60 -0.84
C GLN A 271 24.21 7.18 -0.15
N GLN A 272 23.41 7.98 -0.86
CA GLN A 272 22.14 8.48 -0.34
C GLN A 272 21.16 7.32 -0.10
N ALA A 273 20.99 6.40 -1.06
CA ALA A 273 20.17 5.20 -0.91
C ALA A 273 20.64 4.34 0.29
N PHE A 274 21.95 4.19 0.48
CA PHE A 274 22.52 3.47 1.62
C PHE A 274 22.25 4.16 2.96
N LEU A 275 22.45 5.48 3.07
CA LEU A 275 22.17 6.24 4.29
C LEU A 275 20.68 6.22 4.65
N ARG A 276 19.81 6.38 3.64
CA ARG A 276 18.35 6.24 3.79
C ARG A 276 18.00 4.86 4.36
N HIS A 277 18.63 3.82 3.82
CA HIS A 277 18.45 2.47 4.34
C HIS A 277 18.96 2.29 5.78
N GLN A 278 20.18 2.74 6.11
CA GLN A 278 20.72 2.60 7.47
C GLN A 278 19.84 3.30 8.52
N TYR A 279 19.27 4.44 8.16
CA TYR A 279 18.29 5.14 8.99
C TYR A 279 17.00 4.32 9.18
N VAL A 280 16.47 3.73 8.10
CA VAL A 280 15.32 2.82 8.14
C VAL A 280 15.59 1.62 9.06
N ALA A 281 16.72 0.92 8.86
CA ALA A 281 17.09 -0.29 9.60
C ALA A 281 17.31 -0.04 11.10
N SER A 282 17.81 1.14 11.47
CA SER A 282 18.03 1.50 12.88
C SER A 282 16.74 1.84 13.64
N HIS A 283 15.63 2.08 12.92
CA HIS A 283 14.37 2.51 13.52
C HIS A 283 13.17 1.61 13.18
N ILE A 284 13.34 0.60 12.32
CA ILE A 284 12.29 -0.32 11.85
C ILE A 284 12.81 -1.74 12.01
N ASN A 285 12.09 -2.56 12.75
CA ASN A 285 12.61 -3.80 13.32
C ASN A 285 12.18 -5.09 12.59
N THR A 286 11.62 -5.01 11.37
CA THR A 286 10.76 -6.11 10.87
C THR A 286 11.10 -6.76 9.52
N TYR A 287 12.07 -6.28 8.72
CA TYR A 287 12.44 -6.96 7.46
C TYR A 287 13.93 -6.86 7.09
N PRO A 288 14.46 -7.78 6.24
CA PRO A 288 15.86 -7.77 5.82
C PRO A 288 16.31 -6.42 5.24
N ASN A 289 17.56 -6.10 5.53
CA ASN A 289 18.17 -4.82 5.24
C ASN A 289 18.55 -4.67 3.75
N LEU A 290 18.25 -3.51 3.13
CA LEU A 290 18.75 -3.11 1.81
C LEU A 290 20.27 -2.89 1.84
N ASP A 291 21.04 -3.98 1.84
CA ASP A 291 22.50 -3.93 1.81
C ASP A 291 22.99 -3.36 0.46
N GLN A 292 23.97 -2.45 0.50
CA GLN A 292 24.65 -1.92 -0.69
C GLN A 292 25.12 -3.06 -1.62
N LYS A 293 25.55 -4.19 -1.05
CA LYS A 293 25.93 -5.38 -1.81
C LYS A 293 24.77 -5.97 -2.62
N LEU A 294 23.54 -5.92 -2.11
CA LEU A 294 22.35 -6.42 -2.79
C LEU A 294 21.97 -5.52 -3.97
N VAL A 295 21.98 -4.21 -3.76
CA VAL A 295 21.74 -3.24 -4.85
C VAL A 295 22.82 -3.36 -5.92
N GLN A 296 24.08 -3.49 -5.52
CA GLN A 296 25.20 -3.67 -6.45
C GLN A 296 25.07 -4.99 -7.24
N ALA A 297 24.65 -6.08 -6.59
CA ALA A 297 24.42 -7.35 -7.26
C ALA A 297 23.34 -7.24 -8.35
N VAL A 298 22.28 -6.46 -8.12
CA VAL A 298 21.26 -6.18 -9.15
C VAL A 298 21.85 -5.37 -10.31
N ILE A 299 22.63 -4.32 -10.02
CA ILE A 299 23.27 -3.50 -11.05
C ILE A 299 24.23 -4.32 -11.92
N ASP A 300 25.07 -5.14 -11.29
CA ASP A 300 26.09 -5.93 -12.00
C ASP A 300 25.45 -7.01 -12.88
N GLU A 301 24.40 -7.66 -12.39
CA GLU A 301 23.64 -8.64 -13.17
C GLU A 301 22.91 -8.00 -14.37
N ILE A 302 22.29 -6.82 -14.19
CA ILE A 302 21.67 -6.09 -15.30
C ILE A 302 22.73 -5.73 -16.36
N ARG A 303 23.94 -5.34 -15.93
CA ARG A 303 25.06 -5.06 -16.84
C ARG A 303 25.52 -6.30 -17.60
N GLU A 304 25.64 -7.45 -16.92
CA GLU A 304 25.95 -8.74 -17.55
C GLU A 304 24.93 -9.08 -18.65
N LEU A 305 23.64 -8.97 -18.34
CA LEU A 305 22.56 -9.22 -19.31
C LEU A 305 22.60 -8.28 -20.53
N HIS A 306 22.92 -6.99 -20.32
CA HIS A 306 23.10 -6.06 -21.44
C HIS A 306 24.31 -6.43 -22.31
N ASN A 307 25.42 -6.88 -21.71
CA ASN A 307 26.59 -7.36 -22.44
C ASN A 307 26.30 -8.65 -23.24
N GLU A 308 25.36 -9.48 -22.78
CA GLU A 308 24.86 -10.64 -23.50
C GLU A 308 23.91 -10.27 -24.67
N GLY A 309 23.62 -8.98 -24.85
CA GLY A 309 22.81 -8.47 -25.96
C GLY A 309 21.33 -8.27 -25.63
N ILE A 310 20.92 -8.38 -24.37
CA ILE A 310 19.56 -8.01 -23.93
C ILE A 310 19.44 -6.48 -23.98
N THR A 311 18.50 -5.96 -24.76
CA THR A 311 18.28 -4.52 -24.94
C THR A 311 17.40 -3.92 -23.84
N VAL A 312 16.48 -4.71 -23.27
CA VAL A 312 15.61 -4.29 -22.17
C VAL A 312 15.55 -5.37 -21.10
N VAL A 313 16.00 -5.03 -19.90
CA VAL A 313 15.84 -5.85 -18.69
C VAL A 313 14.70 -5.25 -17.87
N ALA A 314 13.58 -5.96 -17.80
CA ALA A 314 12.41 -5.50 -17.06
C ALA A 314 12.11 -6.39 -15.85
N PHE A 315 11.55 -5.85 -14.78
CA PHE A 315 11.14 -6.62 -13.60
C PHE A 315 10.05 -5.87 -12.80
N PRO A 316 9.21 -6.57 -12.03
CA PRO A 316 8.13 -5.94 -11.28
C PRO A 316 8.65 -5.29 -10.00
N LEU A 317 7.88 -4.31 -9.52
CA LEU A 317 8.09 -3.70 -8.23
C LEU A 317 7.47 -4.55 -7.09
N PRO A 318 8.12 -4.62 -5.93
CA PRO A 318 7.59 -5.20 -4.70
C PRO A 318 6.22 -4.69 -4.26
N HIS A 319 5.92 -3.41 -4.49
CA HIS A 319 4.64 -2.80 -4.11
C HIS A 319 3.65 -2.68 -5.27
N LEU A 320 2.35 -2.57 -4.93
CA LEU A 320 1.32 -2.22 -5.91
C LEU A 320 1.18 -0.70 -6.01
N TYR A 321 0.78 -0.23 -7.18
CA TYR A 321 0.65 1.20 -7.46
C TYR A 321 -0.68 1.49 -8.14
N ARG A 322 -1.29 2.63 -7.84
CA ARG A 322 -2.37 3.15 -8.69
C ARG A 322 -1.80 3.51 -10.05
N LYS A 323 -2.59 3.40 -11.12
CA LYS A 323 -2.17 3.70 -12.50
C LYS A 323 -1.51 5.08 -12.63
N ALA A 324 -2.13 6.12 -12.06
CA ALA A 324 -1.60 7.49 -12.07
C ALA A 324 -0.33 7.67 -11.20
N SER A 325 -0.07 6.72 -10.31
CA SER A 325 1.04 6.74 -9.35
C SER A 325 2.26 5.93 -9.79
N VAL A 326 2.27 5.31 -10.97
CA VAL A 326 3.48 4.66 -11.52
C VAL A 326 4.44 5.71 -12.08
N LYS A 327 5.04 6.50 -11.18
CA LYS A 327 5.96 7.60 -11.48
C LYS A 327 7.08 7.57 -10.46
N LYS A 328 8.30 7.97 -10.85
CA LYS A 328 9.48 8.05 -9.97
C LYS A 328 9.15 8.68 -8.61
N LYS A 329 8.39 9.77 -8.66
CA LYS A 329 8.01 10.55 -7.49
C LYS A 329 7.14 9.81 -6.47
N TYR A 330 6.48 8.72 -6.84
CA TYR A 330 5.57 7.98 -5.95
C TYR A 330 6.09 6.59 -5.58
N LEU A 331 7.31 6.25 -5.99
CA LEU A 331 7.93 4.99 -5.63
C LEU A 331 8.07 4.85 -4.11
N LYS A 332 7.73 3.68 -3.60
CA LYS A 332 7.65 3.34 -2.18
C LYS A 332 8.97 2.74 -1.70
N GLY A 333 9.49 3.23 -0.57
CA GLY A 333 10.64 2.64 0.13
C GLY A 333 11.78 2.18 -0.78
N THR A 334 12.02 0.87 -0.79
CA THR A 334 13.06 0.19 -1.59
C THR A 334 12.92 0.41 -3.09
N ASP A 335 11.70 0.54 -3.63
CA ASP A 335 11.49 0.78 -5.06
C ASP A 335 12.13 2.12 -5.48
N SER A 336 11.97 3.15 -4.64
CA SER A 336 12.58 4.46 -4.87
C SER A 336 14.11 4.38 -4.78
N ALA A 337 14.64 3.68 -3.77
CA ALA A 337 16.07 3.51 -3.59
C ALA A 337 16.73 2.74 -4.74
N LEU A 338 16.10 1.67 -5.22
CA LEU A 338 16.57 0.89 -6.35
C LEU A 338 16.52 1.70 -7.65
N PHE A 339 15.45 2.48 -7.86
CA PHE A 339 15.31 3.36 -9.02
C PHE A 339 16.45 4.37 -9.08
N ASP A 340 16.67 5.10 -7.97
CA ASP A 340 17.73 6.12 -7.86
C ASP A 340 19.12 5.50 -8.10
N ALA A 341 19.36 4.26 -7.65
CA ALA A 341 20.61 3.56 -7.88
C ALA A 341 20.80 3.19 -9.36
N LEU A 342 19.77 2.63 -10.00
CA LEU A 342 19.81 2.19 -11.40
C LEU A 342 19.91 3.36 -12.39
N GLU A 343 19.21 4.47 -12.14
CA GLU A 343 19.20 5.65 -13.02
C GLU A 343 20.59 6.28 -13.19
N ASN A 344 21.54 6.03 -12.27
CA ASN A 344 22.93 6.46 -12.46
C ASN A 344 23.64 5.71 -13.59
N HIS A 345 23.30 4.43 -13.77
CA HIS A 345 24.01 3.52 -14.67
C HIS A 345 23.24 3.26 -15.97
N PHE A 346 21.92 3.37 -15.94
CA PHE A 346 21.02 2.93 -17.00
C PHE A 346 19.95 3.98 -17.31
N ASN A 347 19.28 3.86 -18.46
CA ASN A 347 18.02 4.52 -18.71
C ASN A 347 16.90 3.69 -18.09
N VAL A 348 16.13 4.26 -17.15
CA VAL A 348 15.10 3.53 -16.38
C VAL A 348 13.74 4.15 -16.62
N VAL A 349 12.79 3.35 -17.08
CA VAL A 349 11.40 3.77 -17.33
C VAL A 349 10.45 2.93 -16.48
N LEU A 350 9.38 3.55 -15.98
CA LEU A 350 8.34 2.87 -15.19
C LEU A 350 7.07 2.71 -16.04
N HIS A 351 6.49 1.52 -16.02
CA HIS A 351 5.17 1.28 -16.61
C HIS A 351 4.31 0.42 -15.68
N PRO A 352 2.97 0.58 -15.70
CA PRO A 352 2.09 -0.44 -15.17
C PRO A 352 2.28 -1.73 -15.99
N VAL A 353 2.36 -2.86 -15.30
CA VAL A 353 2.64 -4.17 -15.88
C VAL A 353 1.57 -5.14 -15.45
N LEU A 354 1.22 -6.04 -16.36
CA LEU A 354 0.34 -7.16 -16.08
C LEU A 354 0.96 -8.46 -16.56
N ILE A 355 0.76 -9.49 -15.74
CA ILE A 355 1.29 -10.83 -15.97
C ILE A 355 0.13 -11.75 -16.29
N ARG A 356 0.27 -12.48 -17.38
CA ARG A 356 -0.68 -13.52 -17.80
C ARG A 356 0.02 -14.87 -17.85
N ALA A 357 -0.66 -15.89 -17.35
CA ALA A 357 -0.32 -17.27 -17.59
C ALA A 357 -1.04 -17.73 -18.86
N ASN A 358 -0.31 -18.42 -19.72
CA ASN A 358 -0.87 -19.09 -20.87
C ASN A 358 -0.96 -20.58 -20.58
N GLU A 359 -2.18 -21.10 -20.57
CA GLU A 359 -2.47 -22.53 -20.55
C GLU A 359 -2.53 -23.00 -22.01
N ASP A 360 -1.39 -23.44 -22.55
CA ASP A 360 -1.36 -24.04 -23.88
C ASP A 360 -1.92 -25.47 -23.83
N GLY A 361 -3.21 -25.62 -24.16
CA GLY A 361 -3.77 -26.81 -24.80
C GLY A 361 -4.02 -28.07 -23.95
N ASP A 362 -5.06 -28.80 -24.34
CA ASP A 362 -5.54 -30.06 -23.80
C ASP A 362 -4.41 -31.13 -23.80
N HIS A 363 -4.03 -31.62 -22.61
CA HIS A 363 -3.28 -32.85 -22.27
C HIS A 363 -2.07 -32.65 -21.33
N SER A 364 -2.13 -33.36 -20.19
CA SER A 364 -1.15 -33.85 -19.19
C SER A 364 0.29 -33.30 -19.03
N ASP A 365 0.75 -32.32 -19.80
CA ASP A 365 2.10 -31.73 -19.73
C ASP A 365 2.05 -30.19 -19.92
N CYS A 366 1.05 -29.53 -19.32
CA CYS A 366 0.93 -28.08 -19.35
C CYS A 366 2.09 -27.41 -18.59
N VAL A 367 3.11 -26.95 -19.31
CA VAL A 367 4.09 -26.01 -18.76
C VAL A 367 3.46 -24.62 -18.81
N GLU A 368 2.99 -24.12 -17.67
CA GLU A 368 2.52 -22.74 -17.55
C GLU A 368 3.62 -21.77 -18.01
N ARG A 369 3.34 -21.01 -19.06
CA ARG A 369 4.23 -19.94 -19.54
C ARG A 369 3.65 -18.60 -19.17
N PHE A 370 4.49 -17.73 -18.61
CA PHE A 370 4.09 -16.38 -18.22
C PHE A 370 4.55 -15.36 -19.25
N PHE A 371 3.70 -14.38 -19.52
CA PHE A 371 3.99 -13.24 -20.39
C PHE A 371 3.67 -11.94 -19.66
N ALA A 372 4.57 -10.97 -19.77
CA ALA A 372 4.39 -9.65 -19.20
C ALA A 372 4.06 -8.63 -20.29
N HIS A 373 3.04 -7.83 -20.04
CA HIS A 373 2.57 -6.80 -20.97
C HIS A 373 2.65 -5.43 -20.33
N LYS A 374 3.05 -4.43 -21.12
CA LYS A 374 2.90 -3.03 -20.73
C LYS A 374 1.42 -2.68 -20.86
N TYR A 375 0.87 -2.04 -19.83
CA TYR A 375 -0.46 -1.48 -19.89
C TYR A 375 -0.52 -0.33 -20.91
N GLN A 376 -1.51 -0.32 -21.80
CA GLN A 376 -1.78 0.79 -22.72
C GLN A 376 -3.17 1.38 -22.41
N PRO A 377 -3.28 2.70 -22.17
CA PRO A 377 -4.60 3.33 -22.09
C PRO A 377 -5.28 3.17 -23.44
N SER A 378 -6.53 2.68 -23.46
CA SER A 378 -7.39 2.87 -24.62
C SER A 378 -7.62 4.37 -24.77
N GLU A 379 -7.22 4.96 -25.90
CA GLU A 379 -7.73 6.28 -26.26
C GLU A 379 -9.25 6.15 -26.40
N GLU A 380 -9.99 7.02 -25.71
CA GLU A 380 -11.43 7.15 -25.89
C GLU A 380 -11.69 7.58 -27.34
N ASN A 381 -11.88 6.62 -28.24
CA ASN A 381 -12.59 6.79 -29.51
C ASN A 381 -13.10 5.44 -30.02
N GLU A 382 -14.43 5.33 -29.96
CA GLU A 382 -15.33 4.63 -30.89
C GLU A 382 -15.01 3.18 -31.30
N GLU A 383 -15.65 2.25 -30.57
CA GLU A 383 -16.57 1.20 -31.05
C GLU A 383 -16.52 0.02 -30.06
N GLU A 384 -17.67 -0.30 -29.44
CA GLU A 384 -17.81 -1.51 -28.65
C GLU A 384 -17.35 -2.72 -29.49
N PRO A 385 -16.40 -3.54 -29.03
CA PRO A 385 -16.03 -4.73 -29.77
C PRO A 385 -17.21 -5.69 -29.71
N SER A 386 -17.89 -5.82 -30.86
CA SER A 386 -18.97 -6.76 -31.08
C SER A 386 -18.62 -8.14 -30.49
N SER A 387 -19.60 -8.70 -29.78
CA SER A 387 -19.61 -10.06 -29.23
C SER A 387 -19.24 -11.13 -30.27
N SER A 388 -17.95 -11.33 -30.49
CA SER A 388 -17.43 -12.51 -31.13
C SER A 388 -16.16 -12.90 -30.40
N ARG A 389 -16.17 -14.11 -29.87
CA ARG A 389 -15.05 -14.80 -29.22
C ARG A 389 -14.00 -15.12 -30.29
N ALA A 390 -13.43 -14.08 -30.90
CA ALA A 390 -12.34 -14.21 -31.84
C ALA A 390 -11.11 -14.62 -31.05
N LYS A 391 -10.62 -15.83 -31.30
CA LYS A 391 -9.30 -16.29 -30.87
C LYS A 391 -8.27 -15.32 -31.45
N ARG A 392 -7.97 -14.22 -30.74
CA ARG A 392 -6.92 -13.27 -31.11
C ARG A 392 -5.62 -14.07 -31.14
N GLN A 393 -5.01 -14.13 -32.32
CA GLN A 393 -3.81 -14.89 -32.61
C GLN A 393 -2.62 -14.31 -31.81
N TRP A 394 -1.85 -15.17 -31.15
CA TRP A 394 -0.96 -14.77 -30.04
C TRP A 394 0.26 -13.96 -30.52
N GLY A 395 0.45 -12.82 -29.85
CA GLY A 395 1.27 -11.68 -30.26
C GLY A 395 2.78 -11.91 -30.14
N ARG A 396 3.54 -11.15 -30.94
CA ARG A 396 5.00 -11.28 -31.08
C ARG A 396 5.69 -11.07 -29.72
N VAL A 397 6.83 -11.71 -29.48
CA VAL A 397 7.66 -11.45 -28.29
C VAL A 397 8.73 -10.41 -28.67
N PHE A 398 9.01 -9.46 -27.77
CA PHE A 398 10.13 -8.54 -27.97
C PHE A 398 11.43 -9.34 -28.09
N LYS A 399 12.12 -9.22 -29.23
CA LYS A 399 13.45 -9.81 -29.40
C LYS A 399 14.44 -9.09 -28.50
N ASN A 400 15.27 -9.86 -27.81
CA ASN A 400 16.31 -9.37 -26.90
C ASN A 400 15.76 -8.53 -25.72
N ALA A 401 14.50 -8.72 -25.33
CA ALA A 401 13.97 -8.15 -24.10
C ALA A 401 13.38 -9.25 -23.24
N SER A 402 13.53 -9.14 -21.92
CA SER A 402 13.00 -10.15 -21.00
C SER A 402 12.48 -9.50 -19.73
N PHE A 403 11.45 -10.11 -19.17
CA PHE A 403 10.84 -9.70 -17.90
C PHE A 403 11.22 -10.71 -16.82
N TYR A 404 11.96 -10.27 -15.80
CA TYR A 404 12.48 -11.12 -14.74
C TYR A 404 11.54 -11.05 -13.54
N LEU A 405 10.90 -12.18 -13.24
CA LEU A 405 9.85 -12.26 -12.23
C LEU A 405 10.38 -12.91 -10.94
N PRO A 406 10.68 -12.13 -9.89
CA PRO A 406 11.04 -12.63 -8.56
C PRO A 406 9.86 -13.34 -7.89
N ARG A 407 10.15 -14.16 -6.89
CA ARG A 407 9.12 -14.84 -6.08
C ARG A 407 8.38 -13.85 -5.20
N ALA A 408 9.09 -12.87 -4.64
CA ALA A 408 8.59 -11.86 -3.73
C ALA A 408 8.16 -10.58 -4.48
N CYS A 409 7.04 -10.63 -5.20
CA CYS A 409 6.46 -9.44 -5.84
C CYS A 409 4.93 -9.38 -5.70
N ALA A 410 4.39 -8.18 -5.48
CA ALA A 410 2.95 -8.02 -5.26
C ALA A 410 2.12 -8.20 -6.53
N ILE A 411 2.71 -8.04 -7.73
CA ILE A 411 1.99 -8.22 -9.00
C ILE A 411 1.39 -9.62 -9.15
N LEU A 412 1.99 -10.66 -8.56
CA LEU A 412 1.45 -12.01 -8.59
C LEU A 412 0.14 -12.14 -7.79
N GLN A 413 -0.11 -11.26 -6.82
CA GLN A 413 -1.38 -11.23 -6.08
C GLN A 413 -2.55 -10.88 -7.00
N LEU A 414 -2.30 -10.17 -8.11
CA LEU A 414 -3.34 -9.82 -9.10
C LEU A 414 -3.64 -10.97 -10.07
N SER A 415 -2.77 -11.98 -10.15
CA SER A 415 -2.85 -13.08 -11.12
C SER A 415 -3.32 -14.42 -10.52
N LEU A 416 -3.51 -14.52 -9.20
CA LEU A 416 -3.87 -15.78 -8.53
C LEU A 416 -5.37 -16.10 -8.63
N PRO A 417 -5.77 -17.39 -8.89
CA PRO A 417 -7.17 -17.86 -8.97
C PRO A 417 -8.01 -17.56 -7.73
N ASN A 418 -7.35 -17.49 -6.58
CA ASN A 418 -7.94 -16.95 -5.38
C ASN A 418 -7.63 -15.46 -5.42
N GLY A 419 -8.58 -14.67 -5.91
CA GLY A 419 -8.57 -13.21 -5.81
C GLY A 419 -8.54 -12.81 -4.34
N ALA A 420 -7.38 -13.01 -3.70
CA ALA A 420 -7.15 -12.88 -2.27
C ALA A 420 -7.33 -11.40 -1.93
N HIS A 421 -8.60 -11.11 -1.66
CA HIS A 421 -9.14 -9.94 -1.04
C HIS A 421 -8.67 -8.65 -1.71
N PHE A 422 -9.34 -8.32 -2.82
CA PHE A 422 -9.44 -6.92 -3.24
C PHE A 422 -10.07 -6.03 -2.16
N GLY A 423 -10.53 -6.59 -1.04
CA GLY A 423 -11.16 -5.83 0.04
C GLY A 423 -12.25 -4.94 -0.52
N ASN A 424 -12.40 -3.77 0.08
CA ASN A 424 -13.38 -2.77 -0.30
C ASN A 424 -13.05 -2.02 -1.61
N ASP A 425 -11.99 -2.43 -2.33
CA ASP A 425 -11.39 -1.67 -3.44
C ASP A 425 -11.79 -2.11 -4.85
N ALA A 426 -12.61 -3.14 -5.00
CA ALA A 426 -13.21 -3.46 -6.31
C ALA A 426 -14.36 -2.48 -6.58
N ASP A 427 -14.15 -1.48 -7.44
CA ASP A 427 -15.24 -0.57 -7.86
C ASP A 427 -16.38 -1.35 -8.54
N VAL A 428 -17.59 -0.79 -8.57
CA VAL A 428 -18.79 -1.43 -9.15
C VAL A 428 -18.61 -1.80 -10.63
N SER A 429 -17.59 -1.25 -11.30
CA SER A 429 -17.18 -1.55 -12.67
C SER A 429 -16.20 -2.73 -12.81
N GLY A 430 -15.70 -3.32 -11.71
CA GLY A 430 -14.63 -4.32 -11.73
C GLY A 430 -13.22 -3.73 -11.93
N GLU A 431 -13.06 -2.40 -11.86
CA GLU A 431 -11.77 -1.74 -12.07
C GLU A 431 -10.80 -1.98 -10.92
N ALA A 432 -9.65 -2.59 -11.22
CA ALA A 432 -8.58 -2.77 -10.23
C ALA A 432 -7.99 -1.40 -9.86
N ARG A 433 -8.19 -0.93 -8.62
CA ARG A 433 -7.60 0.33 -8.12
C ARG A 433 -6.07 0.30 -8.10
N TYR A 434 -5.50 -0.88 -7.92
CA TYR A 434 -4.07 -1.12 -7.82
C TYR A 434 -3.58 -2.02 -8.96
N TYR A 435 -2.42 -1.67 -9.51
CA TYR A 435 -1.76 -2.34 -10.61
C TYR A 435 -0.36 -2.76 -10.18
N GLY A 436 0.14 -3.83 -10.79
CA GLY A 436 1.57 -4.09 -10.79
C GLY A 436 2.30 -2.97 -11.53
N ALA A 437 3.45 -2.56 -11.03
CA ALA A 437 4.36 -1.66 -11.73
C ALA A 437 5.65 -2.42 -12.05
N GLY A 438 6.33 -2.02 -13.11
CA GLY A 438 7.63 -2.58 -13.47
C GLY A 438 8.64 -1.49 -13.84
N MET A 439 9.90 -1.76 -13.50
CA MET A 439 11.05 -1.02 -14.02
C MET A 439 11.50 -1.67 -15.32
N PHE A 440 11.77 -0.84 -16.32
CA PHE A 440 12.32 -1.21 -17.62
C PHE A 440 13.68 -0.52 -17.74
N VAL A 441 14.73 -1.33 -17.77
CA VAL A 441 16.10 -0.87 -17.69
C VAL A 441 16.79 -1.09 -19.04
N GLU A 442 17.33 -0.02 -19.60
CA GLU A 442 18.00 0.02 -20.90
C GLU A 442 19.42 0.59 -20.74
N PRO A 443 20.38 0.22 -21.62
CA PRO A 443 21.71 0.81 -21.61
C PRO A 443 21.63 2.33 -21.85
N LYS A 444 22.44 3.12 -21.14
CA LYS A 444 22.68 4.51 -21.55
C LYS A 444 23.45 4.50 -22.86
N ARG A 445 23.02 5.32 -23.82
CA ARG A 445 23.83 5.58 -25.01
C ARG A 445 25.06 6.38 -24.55
N GLU A 446 26.25 5.95 -24.95
CA GLU A 446 27.44 6.79 -24.80
C GLU A 446 27.22 8.04 -25.66
N GLU A 447 27.28 9.23 -25.05
CA GLU A 447 27.19 10.53 -25.72
C GLU A 447 28.49 10.88 -26.46
#